data_AF-A0A164LAI9-F1
#
_entry.id   AF-A0A164LAI9-F1
#
_cell.length_a   1.000
_cell.length_b   1.000
_cell.length_c   1.000
_cell.angle_alpha   90.00
_cell.angle_beta   90.00
_cell.angle_gamma   90.00
#
_symmetry.space_group_name_H-M   'P 1'
#
loop_
_entity.id
_entity.type
_entity.pdbx_description
1 polymer ?
#
loop_
_entity_poly.entity_id
_entity_poly.type
_entity_poly.pdbx_seq_one_letter_code
_entity_poly.pdbx_strand_id
1 'polypeptide(L)'
;MARRLGREGTTVAVVVNEQAPRLRARDPPIFRGEPHEDVVEWLRQFQRVSDFNSWDGNQQLRQLPLCLEGVAERWFSSLNPRPDTFPALSDRFLRAFRHQNYEIVGFAT
;
A
#
# COMPACT_ATOMS: atom_id res chain seq x y z
N MET A 1 40.33 -59.06 9.56
CA MET A 1 40.40 -57.88 10.47
C MET A 1 40.57 -56.65 9.57
N ALA A 2 39.83 -55.55 9.62
CA ALA A 2 38.76 -55.07 10.50
C ALA A 2 37.81 -54.17 9.68
N ARG A 3 36.51 -54.21 10.02
CA ARG A 3 35.45 -53.31 9.55
C ARG A 3 35.28 -52.13 10.52
N ARG A 4 34.91 -50.95 9.98
CA ARG A 4 34.12 -49.80 10.53
C ARG A 4 34.70 -48.48 10.00
N LEU A 5 33.98 -47.39 9.76
CA LEU A 5 32.61 -46.92 10.07
C LEU A 5 32.31 -45.85 8.98
N GLY A 6 31.15 -45.86 8.32
CA GLY A 6 30.04 -44.97 8.68
C GLY A 6 30.32 -43.49 8.41
N ARG A 7 29.60 -42.92 7.44
CA ARG A 7 29.16 -41.52 7.38
C ARG A 7 28.18 -41.39 6.21
N GLU A 8 26.95 -41.79 6.49
CA GLU A 8 25.79 -41.49 5.66
C GLU A 8 25.58 -39.98 5.74
N GLY A 9 25.96 -39.27 4.67
CA GLY A 9 25.57 -37.88 4.50
C GLY A 9 24.10 -37.85 4.12
N THR A 10 23.21 -38.00 5.11
CA THR A 10 21.79 -37.70 4.94
C THR A 10 21.69 -36.21 4.63
N THR A 11 21.62 -35.88 3.34
CA THR A 11 21.07 -34.61 2.88
C THR A 11 19.65 -34.57 3.42
N VAL A 12 19.45 -33.80 4.48
CA VAL A 12 18.13 -33.33 4.90
C VAL A 12 17.60 -32.50 3.74
N ALA A 13 16.85 -33.14 2.85
CA ALA A 13 16.01 -32.45 1.89
C ALA A 13 15.03 -31.64 2.73
N VAL A 14 15.29 -30.34 2.84
CA VAL A 14 14.32 -29.38 3.33
C VAL A 14 13.17 -29.45 2.32
N VAL A 15 12.14 -30.21 2.66
CA VAL A 15 10.88 -30.22 1.93
C VAL A 15 10.27 -28.85 2.10
N VAL A 16 10.69 -27.91 1.24
CA VAL A 16 10.00 -26.63 1.10
C VAL A 16 8.61 -27.00 0.65
N ASN A 17 7.64 -26.88 1.54
CA ASN A 17 6.25 -27.17 1.23
C ASN A 17 5.76 -26.14 0.21
N GLU A 18 5.89 -26.45 -1.08
CA GLU A 18 5.49 -25.61 -2.22
C GLU A 18 3.97 -25.33 -2.27
N GLN A 19 3.21 -25.92 -1.33
CA GLN A 19 1.76 -25.84 -1.22
C GLN A 19 1.28 -24.97 -0.05
N ALA A 20 2.15 -24.14 0.54
CA ALA A 20 1.65 -23.05 1.37
C ALA A 20 0.73 -22.17 0.49
N PRO A 21 -0.52 -21.89 0.88
CA PRO A 21 -1.38 -21.01 0.11
C PRO A 21 -0.65 -19.68 -0.07
N ARG A 22 -0.36 -19.31 -1.32
CA ARG A 22 0.08 -17.95 -1.64
C ARG A 22 -1.05 -17.03 -1.17
N LEU A 23 -0.89 -16.41 0.00
CA LEU A 23 -1.85 -15.44 0.50
C LEU A 23 -2.06 -14.43 -0.65
N ARG A 24 -3.29 -14.35 -1.18
CA ARG A 24 -3.57 -13.47 -2.31
C ARG A 24 -3.29 -12.05 -1.85
N ALA A 25 -2.52 -11.30 -2.65
CA ALA A 25 -2.31 -9.88 -2.42
C ALA A 25 -3.68 -9.20 -2.26
N ARG A 26 -3.79 -8.31 -1.27
CA ARG A 26 -5.02 -7.55 -1.04
C ARG A 26 -4.97 -6.29 -1.88
N ASP A 27 -6.11 -5.93 -2.46
CA ASP A 27 -6.25 -4.67 -3.17
C ASP A 27 -6.63 -3.56 -2.16
N PRO A 28 -5.95 -2.41 -2.18
CA PRO A 28 -6.35 -1.25 -1.40
C PRO A 28 -7.66 -0.65 -1.95
N PRO A 29 -8.45 0.05 -1.10
CA PRO A 29 -9.67 0.72 -1.56
C PRO A 29 -9.36 1.84 -2.57
N ILE A 30 -10.31 2.14 -3.44
CA ILE A 30 -10.24 3.32 -4.32
C ILE A 30 -10.59 4.59 -3.54
N PHE A 31 -9.89 5.69 -3.81
CA PHE A 31 -10.19 7.03 -3.31
C PHE A 31 -10.52 7.97 -4.45
N ARG A 32 -11.68 8.62 -4.39
CA ARG A 32 -12.15 9.54 -5.44
C ARG A 32 -11.85 11.01 -5.13
N GLY A 33 -11.59 11.33 -3.86
CA GLY A 33 -11.42 12.69 -3.38
C GLY A 33 -12.75 13.43 -3.22
N GLU A 34 -13.83 12.70 -2.92
CA GLU A 34 -15.17 13.25 -2.73
C GLU A 34 -15.40 13.77 -1.29
N PRO A 35 -16.39 14.67 -1.08
CA PRO A 35 -16.53 15.35 0.20
C PRO A 35 -16.91 14.48 1.41
N HIS A 36 -17.38 13.26 1.15
CA HIS A 36 -17.79 12.31 2.17
C HIS A 36 -16.70 11.28 2.47
N GLU A 37 -15.62 11.24 1.68
CA GLU A 37 -14.51 10.33 1.89
C GLU A 37 -13.54 10.89 2.94
N ASP A 38 -13.07 10.02 3.84
CA ASP A 38 -12.07 10.36 4.84
C ASP A 38 -10.69 9.90 4.38
N VAL A 39 -9.85 10.86 3.99
CA VAL A 39 -8.48 10.59 3.53
C VAL A 39 -7.60 9.95 4.61
N VAL A 40 -7.83 10.25 5.89
CA VAL A 40 -7.04 9.72 7.01
C VAL A 40 -7.36 8.23 7.20
N GLU A 41 -8.65 7.89 7.21
CA GLU A 41 -9.09 6.49 7.28
C GLU A 41 -8.64 5.71 6.04
N TRP A 42 -8.79 6.30 4.86
CA TRP A 42 -8.34 5.67 3.61
C TRP A 42 -6.83 5.39 3.62
N LEU A 43 -6.01 6.37 4.02
CA LEU A 43 -4.55 6.20 4.06
C LEU A 43 -4.14 5.13 5.08
N ARG A 44 -4.85 5.03 6.22
CA ARG A 44 -4.65 3.95 7.20
C ARG A 44 -4.96 2.58 6.59
N GLN A 45 -6.03 2.45 5.81
CA GLN A 45 -6.37 1.20 5.12
C GLN A 45 -5.33 0.84 4.05
N PHE A 46 -4.87 1.81 3.27
CA PHE A 46 -3.79 1.63 2.29
C PHE A 46 -2.50 1.14 2.95
N GLN A 47 -2.11 1.72 4.09
CA GLN A 47 -0.92 1.29 4.84
C GLN A 47 -1.05 -0.14 5.38
N ARG A 48 -2.23 -0.54 5.87
CA ARG A 48 -2.48 -1.93 6.29
C ARG A 48 -2.36 -2.92 5.14
N VAL A 49 -2.86 -2.57 3.96
CA VAL A 49 -2.70 -3.40 2.76
C VAL A 49 -1.25 -3.43 2.30
N SER A 50 -0.54 -2.30 2.36
CA SER A 50 0.89 -2.23 2.06
C SER A 50 1.70 -3.16 2.95
N ASP A 51 1.45 -3.15 4.26
CA ASP A 51 2.10 -4.03 5.23
C ASP A 51 1.81 -5.51 4.94
N PHE A 52 0.52 -5.85 4.73
CA PHE A 52 0.11 -7.21 4.39
C PHE A 52 0.76 -7.71 3.09
N ASN A 53 0.89 -6.84 2.09
CA ASN A 53 1.50 -7.16 0.81
C ASN A 53 3.03 -7.03 0.82
N SER A 54 3.64 -6.67 1.95
CA SER A 54 5.09 -6.41 2.08
C SER A 54 5.61 -5.38 1.06
N TRP A 55 4.83 -4.32 0.83
CA TRP A 55 5.23 -3.19 -0.02
C TRP A 55 6.22 -2.29 0.71
N ASP A 56 7.40 -2.12 0.12
CA ASP A 56 8.36 -1.09 0.49
C ASP A 56 7.92 0.30 -0.01
N GLY A 57 8.63 1.35 0.40
CA GLY A 57 8.29 2.73 0.05
C GLY A 57 8.22 3.00 -1.46
N ASN A 58 9.04 2.34 -2.28
CA ASN A 58 8.98 2.48 -3.73
C ASN A 58 7.74 1.77 -4.31
N GLN A 59 7.36 0.63 -3.74
CA GLN A 59 6.10 -0.03 -4.09
C GLN A 59 4.91 0.85 -3.72
N GLN A 60 4.88 1.41 -2.51
CA GLN A 60 3.79 2.29 -2.08
C GLN A 60 3.62 3.51 -3.02
N LEU A 61 4.73 4.11 -3.47
CA LEU A 61 4.71 5.20 -4.45
C LEU A 61 4.11 4.81 -5.79
N ARG A 62 4.35 3.57 -6.25
CA ARG A 62 3.79 3.06 -7.51
C ARG A 62 2.33 2.65 -7.36
N GLN A 63 1.94 2.17 -6.18
CA GLN A 63 0.62 1.63 -5.91
C GLN A 63 -0.41 2.73 -5.62
N LEU A 64 -0.07 3.72 -4.79
CA LEU A 64 -1.02 4.78 -4.39
C LEU A 64 -1.75 5.42 -5.58
N PRO A 65 -1.09 5.79 -6.70
CA PRO A 65 -1.77 6.41 -7.85
C PRO A 65 -2.78 5.49 -8.55
N LEU A 66 -2.59 4.17 -8.49
CA LEU A 66 -3.50 3.19 -9.09
C LEU A 66 -4.82 3.07 -8.30
N CYS A 67 -4.82 3.56 -7.07
CA CYS A 67 -5.97 3.56 -6.18
C CYS A 67 -6.75 4.88 -6.23
N LEU A 68 -6.37 5.81 -7.11
CA LEU A 68 -7.00 7.12 -7.22
C LEU A 68 -7.92 7.16 -8.43
N GLU A 69 -9.11 7.73 -8.26
CA GLU A 69 -10.04 8.05 -9.35
C GLU A 69 -10.51 9.51 -9.21
N GLY A 70 -11.19 10.03 -10.24
CA GLY A 70 -11.96 11.26 -10.12
C GLY A 70 -11.17 12.53 -9.77
N VAL A 71 -11.47 13.16 -8.63
CA VAL A 71 -10.79 14.39 -8.19
C VAL A 71 -9.37 14.07 -7.73
N ALA A 72 -9.19 12.94 -7.04
CA ALA A 72 -7.89 12.52 -6.52
C ALA A 72 -6.88 12.21 -7.64
N GLU A 73 -7.32 11.53 -8.71
CA GLU A 73 -6.47 11.25 -9.87
C GLU A 73 -6.01 12.54 -10.57
N ARG A 74 -6.93 13.49 -10.78
CA ARG A 74 -6.62 14.80 -11.38
C ARG A 74 -5.65 15.60 -10.52
N TRP A 75 -5.87 15.61 -9.21
CA TRP A 75 -4.95 16.23 -8.25
C TRP A 75 -3.55 15.61 -8.35
N PHE A 76 -3.44 14.28 -8.37
CA PHE A 76 -2.15 13.60 -8.47
C PHE A 76 -1.42 13.90 -9.79
N SER A 77 -2.18 13.97 -10.89
CA SER A 77 -1.66 14.34 -12.21
C SER A 77 -1.16 15.79 -12.27
N SER A 78 -1.73 16.69 -11.47
CA SER A 78 -1.31 18.09 -11.38
C SER A 78 -0.05 18.34 -10.55
N LEU A 79 0.46 17.33 -9.82
CA LEU A 79 1.60 17.50 -8.91
C LEU A 79 2.89 17.83 -9.67
N ASN A 80 3.43 19.02 -9.42
CA ASN A 80 4.74 19.45 -9.90
C ASN A 80 5.50 20.20 -8.79
N PRO A 81 6.74 19.80 -8.43
CA PRO A 81 7.34 18.50 -8.73
C PRO A 81 6.55 17.35 -8.08
N ARG A 82 6.67 16.15 -8.63
CA ARG A 82 6.07 14.94 -8.06
C ARG A 82 6.94 14.45 -6.90
N PRO A 83 6.36 14.08 -5.74
CA PRO A 83 7.12 13.50 -4.63
C PRO A 83 7.79 12.17 -5.02
N ASP A 84 9.05 12.00 -4.65
CA ASP A 84 9.86 10.79 -4.89
C ASP A 84 9.94 9.85 -3.67
N THR A 85 9.32 10.23 -2.55
CA THR A 85 9.23 9.41 -1.33
C THR A 85 7.78 9.27 -0.86
N PHE A 86 7.42 8.09 -0.36
CA PHE A 86 6.06 7.85 0.13
C PHE A 86 5.66 8.82 1.26
N PRO A 87 6.51 9.12 2.28
CA PRO A 87 6.17 10.10 3.30
C PRO A 87 5.83 11.49 2.74
N ALA A 88 6.58 11.97 1.74
CA ALA A 88 6.30 13.25 1.10
C ALA A 88 4.99 13.21 0.29
N LEU A 89 4.70 12.09 -0.38
CA LEU A 89 3.42 11.90 -1.08
C LEU A 89 2.24 11.86 -0.10
N SER A 90 2.35 11.10 0.99
CA SER A 90 1.32 10.97 2.01
C SER A 90 1.02 12.30 2.72
N ASP A 91 2.06 13.07 3.08
CA ASP A 91 1.87 14.42 3.64
C ASP A 91 1.09 15.31 2.67
N ARG A 92 1.51 15.36 1.41
CA ARG A 92 0.85 16.20 0.40
C ARG A 92 -0.59 15.76 0.13
N PHE A 93 -0.83 14.45 0.16
CA PHE A 93 -2.15 13.86 0.00
C PHE A 93 -3.08 14.22 1.16
N LEU A 94 -2.60 14.11 2.41
CA LEU A 94 -3.33 14.57 3.58
C LEU A 94 -3.61 16.08 3.50
N ARG A 95 -2.61 16.91 3.16
CA ARG A 95 -2.80 18.36 3.04
C ARG A 95 -3.84 18.73 1.98
N ALA A 96 -3.96 17.94 0.91
CA ALA A 96 -4.92 18.18 -0.15
C ALA A 96 -6.36 17.84 0.26
N PHE A 97 -6.58 16.73 0.97
CA PHE A 97 -7.92 16.18 1.20
C PHE A 97 -8.41 16.24 2.66
N ARG A 98 -7.54 16.53 3.64
CA ARG A 98 -7.90 16.55 5.07
C ARG A 98 -8.85 17.68 5.46
N HIS A 99 -8.89 18.77 4.69
CA HIS A 99 -9.65 19.99 5.02
C HIS A 99 -10.47 20.57 3.85
N GLN A 100 -10.63 19.86 2.72
CA GLN A 100 -11.57 20.29 1.66
C GLN A 100 -13.03 19.91 1.97
N ASN A 101 -13.28 19.26 3.11
CA ASN A 101 -14.63 18.89 3.55
C ASN A 101 -15.14 19.93 4.56
N TYR A 102 -16.12 20.71 4.10
CA TYR A 102 -16.97 21.69 4.80
C TYR A 102 -16.50 23.16 4.85
N GLU A 103 -16.70 23.89 3.76
CA GLU A 103 -17.29 25.26 3.79
C GLU A 103 -18.17 25.55 2.55
N ILE A 104 -19.10 24.66 2.16
CA ILE A 104 -20.24 25.08 1.30
C ILE A 104 -21.52 24.30 1.69
N VAL A 105 -21.96 24.38 2.94
CA VAL A 105 -23.39 24.23 3.28
C VAL A 105 -23.72 25.23 4.39
N GLY A 106 -24.55 26.21 4.07
CA GLY A 106 -25.03 27.30 4.95
C GLY A 106 -24.14 28.53 4.83
N PHE A 107 -24.55 29.63 4.21
CA PHE A 107 -25.82 30.33 4.42
C PHE A 107 -26.43 30.81 3.11
N ALA A 108 -27.58 30.23 2.76
CA ALA A 108 -28.63 30.99 2.11
C ALA A 108 -29.54 31.50 3.23
N THR A 109 -29.49 32.81 3.49
CA THR A 109 -30.60 33.62 4.01
C THR A 109 -30.44 35.03 3.45
#